data_AF-A0A661NJ04-F1
#
_entry.id   AF-A0A661NJ04-F1
#
_cell.length_a   1.000
_cell.length_b   1.000
_cell.length_c   1.000
_cell.angle_alpha   90.00
_cell.angle_beta   90.00
_cell.angle_gamma   90.00
#
_symmetry.space_group_name_H-M   'P 1'
#
loop_
_entity.id
_entity.type
_entity.pdbx_description
1 polymer ?
#
loop_
_entity_poly.entity_id
_entity_poly.type
_entity_poly.pdbx_seq_one_letter_code
_entity_poly.pdbx_strand_id
1 'polypeptide(L)'
;MTTTDATLPLTDIRVLDKARDHVSRLTTAAQPAVLLTLRLVFGYGLFRAGLGKLQNFDQVVGFFAGLGLPAAQLNAGLVSGFELVGGLLLLAGLATRVIAVPLLV
;
A
#
# COMPACT_ATOMS: atom_id res chain seq x y z
N MET A 1 -38.26 -34.34 17.41
CA MET A 1 -37.25 -33.79 18.33
C MET A 1 -36.29 -34.91 18.68
N THR A 2 -35.24 -35.06 17.87
CA THR A 2 -34.08 -35.91 18.18
C THR A 2 -32.94 -35.40 17.31
N THR A 3 -32.14 -34.54 17.94
CA THR A 3 -30.86 -34.04 17.48
C THR A 3 -29.81 -35.10 17.80
N THR A 4 -29.03 -35.60 16.83
CA THR A 4 -27.86 -36.44 17.14
C THR A 4 -26.78 -36.33 16.06
N ASP A 5 -25.83 -35.44 16.34
CA ASP A 5 -24.38 -35.59 16.18
C ASP A 5 -23.83 -36.24 14.91
N ALA A 6 -23.51 -35.39 13.95
CA ALA A 6 -22.49 -35.64 12.95
C ALA A 6 -21.10 -35.68 13.62
N THR A 7 -20.67 -36.87 14.05
CA THR A 7 -19.32 -37.12 14.56
C THR A 7 -18.32 -37.23 13.40
N LEU A 8 -17.72 -36.09 13.04
CA LEU A 8 -16.54 -36.08 12.16
C LEU A 8 -15.36 -36.82 12.85
N PRO A 9 -14.59 -37.65 12.13
CA PRO A 9 -13.49 -38.41 12.73
C PRO A 9 -12.39 -37.48 13.24
N LEU A 10 -12.02 -37.64 14.52
CA LEU A 10 -11.06 -36.79 15.24
C LEU A 10 -9.65 -36.74 14.61
N THR A 11 -9.35 -37.68 13.71
CA THR A 11 -8.10 -37.74 12.94
C THR A 11 -8.00 -36.63 11.90
N ASP A 12 -9.12 -36.27 11.26
CA ASP A 12 -9.16 -35.21 10.25
C ASP A 12 -8.88 -33.85 10.89
N ILE A 13 -9.37 -33.60 12.11
CA ILE A 13 -9.16 -32.33 12.83
C ILE A 13 -7.67 -32.08 13.09
N ARG A 14 -6.91 -33.12 13.49
CA ARG A 14 -5.47 -32.99 13.77
C ARG A 14 -4.63 -32.77 12.51
N VAL A 15 -5.00 -33.42 11.41
CA VAL A 15 -4.32 -33.26 10.11
C VAL A 15 -4.59 -31.87 9.55
N LEU A 16 -5.83 -31.38 9.65
CA LEU A 16 -6.22 -30.03 9.24
C LEU A 16 -5.53 -28.95 10.09
N ASP A 17 -5.43 -29.14 11.40
CA ASP A 17 -4.70 -28.22 12.28
C ASP A 17 -3.21 -28.16 11.93
N LYS A 18 -2.58 -29.31 11.65
CA LYS A 18 -1.17 -29.35 11.24
C LYS A 18 -0.94 -28.65 9.89
N ALA A 19 -1.82 -28.88 8.91
CA ALA A 19 -1.77 -28.18 7.62
C ALA A 19 -1.97 -26.66 7.80
N ARG A 20 -2.93 -26.24 8.63
CA ARG A 20 -3.17 -24.84 8.98
C ARG A 20 -1.95 -24.20 9.64
N ASP A 21 -1.28 -24.90 10.55
CA ASP A 21 -0.07 -24.42 11.21
C ASP A 21 1.10 -24.27 10.25
N HIS A 22 1.24 -25.13 9.25
CA HIS A 22 2.25 -24.96 8.21
C HIS A 22 1.94 -23.74 7.33
N VAL A 23 0.70 -23.57 6.91
CA VAL A 23 0.26 -22.42 6.09
C VAL A 23 0.41 -21.10 6.86
N SER A 24 0.02 -21.07 8.14
CA SER A 24 0.14 -19.86 8.96
C SER A 24 1.61 -19.45 9.15
N ARG A 25 2.51 -20.42 9.41
CA ARG A 25 3.95 -20.16 9.53
C ARG A 25 4.57 -19.60 8.25
N LEU A 26 4.22 -20.15 7.10
CA LEU A 26 4.70 -19.64 5.81
C LEU A 26 4.23 -18.21 5.56
N THR A 27 2.97 -17.93 5.88
CA THR A 27 2.37 -16.61 5.72
C THR A 27 3.02 -15.58 6.66
N THR A 28 3.21 -15.93 7.95
CA THR A 28 3.86 -15.05 8.93
C THR A 28 5.33 -14.81 8.59
N ALA A 29 6.05 -15.82 8.09
CA ALA A 29 7.45 -15.65 7.67
C ALA A 29 7.59 -14.79 6.41
N ALA A 30 6.66 -14.90 5.45
CA ALA A 30 6.66 -14.10 4.24
C ALA A 30 6.17 -12.66 4.46
N GLN A 31 5.27 -12.44 5.42
CA GLN A 31 4.66 -11.15 5.71
C GLN A 31 5.64 -9.97 5.80
N PRO A 32 6.75 -10.01 6.58
CA PRO A 32 7.68 -8.88 6.67
C PRO A 32 8.38 -8.59 5.33
N ALA A 33 8.76 -9.64 4.59
CA ALA A 33 9.39 -9.48 3.29
C ALA A 33 8.43 -8.87 2.26
N VAL A 34 7.19 -9.37 2.20
CA VAL A 34 6.14 -8.83 1.33
C VAL A 34 5.86 -7.36 1.64
N LEU A 35 5.67 -7.01 2.91
CA LEU A 35 5.41 -5.63 3.31
C LEU A 35 6.59 -4.70 2.99
N LEU A 36 7.83 -5.18 3.16
CA LEU A 36 9.02 -4.43 2.79
C LEU A 36 9.09 -4.21 1.28
N THR A 37 8.84 -5.25 0.46
CA THR A 37 8.83 -5.14 -1.00
C THR A 37 7.79 -4.14 -1.47
N LEU A 38 6.55 -4.22 -0.97
CA LEU A 38 5.51 -3.26 -1.31
C LEU A 38 5.93 -1.84 -0.94
N ARG A 39 6.50 -1.66 0.26
CA ARG A 39 7.01 -0.35 0.69
C ARG A 39 8.04 0.20 -0.30
N LEU A 40 9.02 -0.60 -0.70
CA LEU A 40 10.05 -0.16 -1.63
C LEU A 40 9.49 0.17 -3.01
N VAL A 41 8.62 -0.69 -3.55
CA VAL A 41 8.02 -0.51 -4.88
C VAL A 41 7.15 0.75 -4.92
N PHE A 42 6.22 0.90 -3.99
CA PHE A 42 5.35 2.08 -3.95
C PHE A 42 6.13 3.35 -3.60
N GLY A 43 7.04 3.29 -2.62
CA GLY A 43 7.84 4.45 -2.22
C GLY A 43 8.73 4.96 -3.35
N TYR A 44 9.38 4.05 -4.07
CA TYR A 44 10.21 4.39 -5.23
C TYR A 44 9.36 4.91 -6.40
N GLY A 45 8.21 4.28 -6.67
CA GLY A 45 7.28 4.72 -7.70
C GLY A 45 6.79 6.16 -7.46
N LEU A 46 6.36 6.47 -6.24
CA LEU A 46 5.90 7.80 -5.84
C LEU A 46 7.02 8.83 -5.89
N PHE A 47 8.20 8.49 -5.36
CA PHE A 47 9.35 9.39 -5.41
C PHE A 47 9.69 9.78 -6.85
N ARG A 48 9.73 8.80 -7.76
CA ARG A 48 9.98 9.05 -9.18
C ARG A 48 8.87 9.83 -9.86
N ALA A 49 7.62 9.53 -9.55
CA ALA A 49 6.47 10.26 -10.09
C ALA A 49 6.51 11.73 -9.66
N GLY A 50 6.68 11.99 -8.36
CA GLY A 50 6.77 13.34 -7.81
C GLY A 50 7.96 14.11 -8.39
N LEU A 51 9.14 13.47 -8.48
CA LEU A 51 10.31 14.09 -9.08
C LEU A 51 10.08 14.45 -10.56
N GLY A 52 9.49 13.52 -11.32
CA GLY A 52 9.15 13.77 -12.73
C GLY A 52 8.13 14.89 -12.91
N LYS A 53 7.17 15.00 -11.99
CA LYS A 53 6.20 16.11 -11.97
C LYS A 53 6.86 17.45 -11.62
N LEU A 54 7.81 17.49 -10.68
CA LEU A 54 8.59 18.71 -10.41
C LEU A 54 9.46 19.11 -11.61
N GLN A 55 10.07 18.14 -12.30
CA GLN A 55 10.89 18.41 -13.47
C GLN A 55 10.07 18.94 -14.66
N ASN A 56 8.81 18.52 -14.78
CA ASN A 56 7.89 18.94 -15.83
C ASN A 56 6.72 19.76 -15.26
N PHE A 57 7.04 20.64 -14.31
CA PHE A 57 6.02 21.31 -13.49
C PHE A 57 4.99 22.06 -14.34
N ASP A 58 5.42 22.83 -15.33
CA ASP A 58 4.51 23.60 -16.19
C ASP A 58 3.53 22.72 -16.96
N GLN A 59 3.93 21.51 -17.35
CA GLN A 59 3.05 20.54 -17.99
C GLN A 59 1.96 20.05 -17.02
N VAL A 60 2.32 19.82 -15.76
CA VAL A 60 1.38 19.39 -14.70
C VAL A 60 0.41 20.53 -14.36
N VAL A 61 0.89 21.77 -14.29
CA VAL A 61 0.04 22.95 -14.13
C VAL A 61 -0.93 23.07 -15.29
N GLY A 62 -0.45 22.92 -16.53
CA GLY A 62 -1.29 22.95 -17.73
C GLY A 62 -2.36 21.86 -17.74
N PHE A 63 -2.03 20.66 -17.28
CA PHE A 63 -3.00 19.58 -17.10
C PHE A 63 -4.10 19.95 -16.10
N PHE A 64 -3.74 20.44 -14.91
CA PHE A 64 -4.73 20.83 -13.90
C PHE A 64 -5.56 22.06 -14.31
N ALA A 65 -4.96 23.00 -15.03
CA ALA A 65 -5.68 24.13 -15.63
C ALA A 65 -6.67 23.65 -16.69
N GLY A 66 -6.29 22.68 -17.53
CA GLY A 66 -7.17 22.05 -18.52
C GLY A 66 -8.34 21.28 -17.92
N LEU A 67 -8.19 20.77 -16.70
CA LEU A 67 -9.29 20.18 -15.90
C LEU A 67 -10.23 21.24 -15.28
N GLY A 68 -9.92 22.53 -15.41
CA GLY A 68 -10.70 23.62 -14.82
C GLY A 68 -10.48 23.78 -13.32
N LEU A 69 -9.41 23.22 -12.76
CA LEU A 69 -9.13 23.36 -11.33
C LEU A 69 -8.68 24.79 -10.99
N PRO A 70 -9.30 25.43 -9.99
CA PRO A 70 -8.82 26.71 -9.48
C PRO A 70 -7.43 26.52 -8.85
N ALA A 71 -6.57 27.53 -8.96
CA ALA A 71 -5.21 27.50 -8.43
C ALA A 71 -4.39 26.25 -8.88
N ALA A 72 -4.46 25.91 -10.17
CA ALA A 72 -3.76 24.76 -10.78
C ALA A 72 -2.28 24.67 -10.40
N GLN A 73 -1.59 25.81 -10.29
CA GLN A 73 -0.18 25.85 -9.89
C GLN A 73 0.04 25.41 -8.44
N LEU A 74 -0.84 25.81 -7.52
CA LEU A 74 -0.80 25.37 -6.13
C LEU A 74 -1.07 23.87 -6.04
N ASN A 75 -2.11 23.38 -6.73
CA ASN A 75 -2.46 21.96 -6.76
C ASN A 75 -1.34 21.11 -7.36
N ALA A 76 -0.71 21.56 -8.45
CA ALA A 76 0.46 20.92 -9.01
C ALA A 76 1.61 20.83 -8.00
N GLY A 77 1.89 21.92 -7.28
CA GLY A 77 2.91 21.96 -6.25
C GLY A 77 2.63 20.97 -5.11
N LEU A 78 1.40 20.96 -4.61
CA LEU A 78 0.97 20.08 -3.53
C LEU A 78 1.06 18.61 -3.93
N VAL A 79 0.43 18.21 -5.04
CA VAL A 79 0.44 16.81 -5.50
C VAL A 79 1.86 16.31 -5.73
N SER A 80 2.68 17.09 -6.43
CA SER A 80 4.05 16.69 -6.75
C SER A 80 4.92 16.62 -5.50
N GLY A 81 4.73 17.53 -4.55
CA GLY A 81 5.39 17.51 -3.25
C GLY A 81 4.99 16.32 -2.38
N PHE A 82 3.70 16.00 -2.31
CA PHE A 82 3.20 14.84 -1.57
C PHE A 82 3.74 13.52 -2.14
N GLU A 83 3.79 13.36 -3.46
CA GLU A 83 4.37 12.17 -4.07
C GLU A 83 5.87 12.05 -3.81
N LEU A 84 6.61 13.16 -3.95
CA LEU A 84 8.06 13.16 -3.75
C LEU A 84 8.43 12.88 -2.28
N VAL A 85 7.90 13.70 -1.36
CA VAL A 85 8.20 13.62 0.07
C VAL A 85 7.56 12.38 0.68
N GLY A 86 6.32 12.07 0.32
CA GLY A 86 5.63 10.86 0.75
C GLY A 86 6.35 9.61 0.27
N GLY A 87 6.81 9.56 -0.98
CA GLY A 87 7.61 8.46 -1.51
C GLY A 87 8.93 8.28 -0.75
N LEU A 88 9.67 9.37 -0.49
CA LEU A 88 10.90 9.37 0.31
C LEU A 88 10.69 8.86 1.73
N LEU A 89 9.66 9.35 2.42
CA LEU A 89 9.35 8.91 3.78
C LEU A 89 8.93 7.44 3.81
N LEU A 90 8.16 7.00 2.82
CA LEU A 90 7.73 5.61 2.68
C LEU A 90 8.93 4.68 2.44
N LEU A 91 9.89 5.09 1.60
CA LEU A 91 11.19 4.40 1.42
C LEU A 91 12.01 4.35 2.70
N ALA A 92 12.13 5.47 3.42
CA ALA A 92 12.84 5.55 4.70
C ALA A 92 12.17 4.73 5.81
N GLY A 93 10.93 4.28 5.57
CA GLY A 93 10.15 3.49 6.51
C GLY A 93 9.62 4.28 7.70
N LEU A 94 9.73 5.61 7.65
CA LEU A 94 9.15 6.55 8.59
C LEU A 94 7.70 6.83 8.20
N ALA A 95 6.83 6.92 9.20
CA ALA A 95 5.47 7.44 9.05
C ALA A 95 4.56 6.74 8.00
N THR A 96 4.73 5.43 7.72
CA THR A 96 3.84 4.69 6.79
C THR A 96 2.36 4.79 7.12
N ARG A 97 1.99 5.00 8.39
CA ARG A 97 0.59 5.24 8.80
C ARG A 97 0.08 6.65 8.51
N VAL A 98 0.95 7.67 8.55
CA VAL A 98 0.55 9.08 8.36
C VAL A 98 0.55 9.44 6.88
N ILE A 99 1.49 8.92 6.10
CA ILE A 99 1.59 9.17 4.65
C ILE A 99 0.50 8.41 3.87
N ALA A 100 0.00 7.30 4.40
CA ALA A 100 -1.07 6.54 3.76
C ALA A 100 -2.35 7.37 3.57
N VAL A 101 -2.63 8.34 4.46
CA VAL A 101 -3.85 9.17 4.37
C VAL A 101 -3.85 10.06 3.12
N PRO A 102 -2.84 10.92 2.87
CA PRO A 102 -2.78 11.72 1.65
C PRO A 102 -2.49 10.90 0.37
N LEU A 103 -2.06 9.63 0.47
CA LEU A 103 -1.89 8.76 -0.70
C LEU A 103 -3.17 8.03 -1.13
N LEU A 104 -4.17 7.95 -0.26
CA LEU A 104 -5.44 7.25 -0.53
C LEU A 104 -6.51 8.14 -1.15
N VAL A 105 -6.33 9.46 -1.09
CA VAL A 105 -7.28 10.50 -1.52
C VAL A 105 -6.68 11.26 -2.68
#